data_AF-A0A953K381-F1
#
_entry.id   AF-A0A953K381-F1
#
_cell.length_a   1.000
_cell.length_b   1.000
_cell.length_c   1.000
_cell.angle_alpha   90.00
_cell.angle_beta   90.00
_cell.angle_gamma   90.00
#
_symmetry.space_group_name_H-M   'P 1'
#
loop_
_entity.id
_entity.type
_entity.pdbx_description
1 polymer ?
#
loop_
_entity_poly.entity_id
_entity_poly.type
_entity_poly.pdbx_seq_one_letter_code
_entity_poly.pdbx_strand_id
1 'polypeptide(L)'
;MGEVFSYICDGIADSFLDLMLNRRTLRIKVMQSLFAYEQCKEADYLLACDCVESYFEPDLNSMKVQDRTLLKEQKQVAMRIFERRFKGEEMEPSADSRITEAVEAALDLYKKQTRKDFDFLKKQTVIEVEKITTYYFSVLSLLEALADVAAADKKVNHKAFANNYFVDALRANGEYKSMVLKLGAG
;
A
#
# COMPACT_ATOMS: atom_id res chain seq x y z
N MET A 1 19.05 -4.21 -2.85
CA MET A 1 18.10 -5.16 -2.21
C MET A 1 18.41 -5.40 -0.73
N GLY A 2 19.68 -5.50 -0.30
CA GLY A 2 20.03 -5.74 1.12
C GLY A 2 19.86 -4.54 2.06
N GLU A 3 20.12 -3.32 1.60
CA GLU A 3 20.17 -2.14 2.49
C GLU A 3 18.78 -1.65 2.95
N VAL A 4 17.77 -1.75 2.09
CA VAL A 4 16.37 -1.39 2.44
C VAL A 4 15.80 -2.37 3.48
N PHE A 5 16.28 -3.61 3.49
CA PHE A 5 15.85 -4.63 4.43
C PHE A 5 16.43 -4.40 5.84
N SER A 6 17.64 -3.83 5.96
CA SER A 6 18.26 -3.51 7.26
C SER A 6 17.53 -2.35 7.94
N TYR A 7 17.28 -1.25 7.22
CA TYR A 7 16.65 -0.06 7.80
C TYR A 7 15.22 -0.27 8.31
N ILE A 8 14.47 -1.21 7.71
CA ILE A 8 13.13 -1.57 8.20
C ILE A 8 13.24 -2.48 9.44
N CYS A 9 14.25 -3.33 9.52
CA CYS A 9 14.46 -4.23 10.66
C CYS A 9 14.95 -3.50 11.92
N ASP A 10 15.83 -2.50 11.77
CA ASP A 10 16.47 -1.83 12.90
C ASP A 10 15.52 -0.89 13.66
N GLY A 11 14.49 -0.35 13.00
CA GLY A 11 13.45 0.49 13.63
C GLY A 11 12.35 -0.27 14.38
N ILE A 12 12.35 -1.60 14.34
CA ILE A 12 11.31 -2.47 14.93
C ILE A 12 11.84 -3.21 16.18
N ALA A 13 13.11 -3.03 16.54
CA ALA A 13 13.79 -3.86 17.51
C ALA A 13 13.37 -3.65 18.99
N ASP A 14 12.73 -2.53 19.35
CA ASP A 14 12.44 -2.21 20.76
C ASP A 14 11.09 -2.72 21.32
N SER A 15 10.28 -3.44 20.54
CA SER A 15 9.02 -4.06 21.02
C SER A 15 9.06 -5.59 20.97
N PHE A 16 10.11 -6.16 21.55
CA PHE A 16 10.48 -7.58 21.46
C PHE A 16 9.49 -8.57 22.14
N LEU A 17 8.50 -8.11 22.91
CA LEU A 17 7.50 -8.97 23.56
C LEU A 17 6.24 -9.27 22.72
N ASP A 18 6.02 -8.58 21.59
CA ASP A 18 4.83 -8.75 20.73
C ASP A 18 4.97 -9.87 19.66
N LEU A 19 5.97 -10.74 19.82
CA LEU A 19 6.77 -11.22 18.70
C LEU A 19 6.48 -12.64 18.18
N MET A 20 5.55 -13.42 18.76
CA MET A 20 5.35 -14.83 18.33
C MET A 20 4.00 -15.20 17.69
N LEU A 21 2.90 -14.46 17.91
CA LEU A 21 1.65 -14.71 17.17
C LEU A 21 1.54 -13.90 15.86
N ASN A 22 2.33 -12.84 15.70
CA ASN A 22 2.16 -11.84 14.64
C ASN A 22 3.17 -11.94 13.46
N ARG A 23 4.30 -12.65 13.59
CA ARG A 23 5.34 -12.65 12.53
C ARG A 23 4.87 -13.19 11.18
N ARG A 24 4.03 -14.23 11.15
CA ARG A 24 3.50 -14.79 9.90
C ARG A 24 2.58 -13.78 9.20
N THR A 25 1.67 -13.18 9.94
CA THR A 25 0.72 -12.18 9.43
C THR A 25 1.45 -10.94 8.93
N LEU A 26 2.45 -10.45 9.67
CA LEU A 26 3.32 -9.36 9.24
C LEU A 26 4.02 -9.67 7.91
N ARG A 27 4.64 -10.85 7.79
CA ARG A 27 5.30 -11.27 6.53
C ARG A 27 4.32 -11.29 5.35
N ILE A 28 3.12 -11.83 5.55
CA ILE A 28 2.09 -11.87 4.49
C ILE A 28 1.70 -10.45 4.08
N LYS A 29 1.46 -9.55 5.03
CA LYS A 29 1.06 -8.16 4.77
C LYS A 29 2.17 -7.34 4.07
N VAL A 30 3.42 -7.53 4.48
CA VAL A 30 4.58 -6.92 3.83
C VAL A 30 4.72 -7.43 2.39
N MET A 31 4.57 -8.75 2.17
CA MET A 31 4.61 -9.32 0.82
C MET A 31 3.47 -8.82 -0.06
N GLN A 32 2.26 -8.70 0.47
CA GLN A 32 1.12 -8.11 -0.24
C GLN A 32 1.40 -6.67 -0.67
N SER A 33 2.00 -5.87 0.22
CA SER A 33 2.31 -4.46 -0.05
C SER A 33 3.43 -4.32 -1.08
N LEU A 34 4.45 -5.19 -1.01
CA LEU A 34 5.53 -5.24 -2.00
C LEU A 34 5.02 -5.65 -3.39
N PHE A 35 4.15 -6.65 -3.43
CA PHE A 35 3.53 -7.11 -4.67
C PHE A 35 2.63 -6.03 -5.29
N ALA A 36 1.84 -5.35 -4.46
CA ALA A 36 1.04 -4.22 -4.90
C ALA A 36 1.91 -3.09 -5.49
N TYR A 37 3.06 -2.80 -4.87
CA TYR A 37 3.98 -1.78 -5.39
C TYR A 37 4.54 -2.14 -6.77
N GLU A 38 4.90 -3.41 -6.99
CA GLU A 38 5.39 -3.83 -8.31
C GLU A 38 4.28 -3.75 -9.37
N GLN A 39 3.04 -4.09 -9.03
CA GLN A 39 1.90 -3.89 -9.94
C GLN A 39 1.63 -2.41 -10.22
N CYS A 40 1.74 -1.54 -9.22
CA CYS A 40 1.62 -0.09 -9.41
C CYS A 40 2.69 0.41 -10.40
N LYS A 41 3.94 -0.05 -10.29
CA LYS A 41 4.99 0.31 -11.25
C LYS A 41 4.67 -0.12 -12.69
N GLU A 42 4.11 -1.31 -12.87
CA GLU A 42 3.69 -1.77 -14.19
C GLU A 42 2.51 -0.93 -14.73
N ALA A 43 1.53 -0.63 -13.87
CA ALA A 43 0.40 0.24 -14.23
C ALA A 43 0.85 1.67 -14.55
N ASP A 44 1.77 2.24 -13.78
CA ASP A 44 2.35 3.57 -14.01
C ASP A 44 3.10 3.64 -15.34
N TYR A 45 3.79 2.56 -15.71
CA TYR A 45 4.44 2.46 -17.00
C TYR A 45 3.41 2.49 -18.14
N LEU A 46 2.31 1.75 -18.02
CA LEU A 46 1.23 1.78 -19.00
C LEU A 46 0.57 3.17 -19.07
N LEU A 47 0.36 3.84 -17.94
CA LEU A 47 -0.14 5.22 -17.91
C LEU A 47 0.80 6.21 -18.59
N ALA A 48 2.12 6.01 -18.45
CA ALA A 48 3.11 6.82 -19.16
C ALA A 48 3.09 6.54 -20.67
N CYS A 49 2.91 5.29 -21.10
CA CYS A 49 2.68 4.96 -22.50
C CYS A 49 1.42 5.68 -23.04
N ASP A 50 0.30 5.59 -22.34
CA ASP A 50 -0.96 6.25 -22.70
C ASP A 50 -0.82 7.79 -22.74
N CYS A 51 0.01 8.36 -21.87
CA CYS A 51 0.34 9.78 -21.88
C CYS A 51 1.07 10.17 -23.18
N VAL A 52 2.00 9.34 -23.67
CA VAL A 52 2.63 9.58 -24.98
C VAL A 52 1.61 9.41 -26.10
N GLU A 53 0.76 8.39 -26.04
CA GLU A 53 -0.24 8.14 -27.07
C GLU A 53 -1.22 9.31 -27.24
N SER A 54 -1.78 9.78 -26.12
CA SER A 54 -2.73 10.89 -26.07
C SER A 54 -2.13 12.23 -26.50
N TYR A 55 -0.82 12.42 -26.32
CA TYR A 55 -0.13 13.64 -26.78
C TYR A 55 -0.13 13.80 -28.31
N PHE A 56 -0.16 12.69 -29.04
CA PHE A 56 -0.18 12.67 -30.52
C PHE A 56 -1.55 12.34 -31.10
N GLU A 57 -2.59 12.27 -30.27
CA GLU A 57 -3.95 12.17 -30.76
C GLU A 57 -4.34 13.42 -31.55
N PRO A 58 -5.12 13.26 -32.65
CA PRO A 58 -5.54 14.39 -33.44
C PRO A 58 -6.47 15.29 -32.62
N ASP A 59 -6.08 16.54 -32.42
CA ASP A 59 -6.87 17.50 -31.65
C ASP A 59 -8.18 17.80 -32.40
N LEU A 60 -9.29 17.31 -31.85
CA LEU A 60 -10.65 17.42 -32.40
C LEU A 60 -11.14 18.88 -32.48
N ASN A 61 -10.53 19.81 -31.74
CA ASN A 61 -10.97 21.20 -31.65
C ASN A 61 -10.17 22.17 -32.57
N SER A 62 -9.13 21.68 -33.25
CA SER A 62 -8.31 22.53 -34.11
C SER A 62 -8.94 22.71 -35.50
N MET A 63 -9.12 23.97 -35.91
CA MET A 63 -9.55 24.33 -37.27
C MET A 63 -8.49 24.02 -38.36
N LYS A 64 -7.27 23.62 -38.01
CA LYS A 64 -6.22 23.27 -38.97
C LYS A 64 -6.31 21.78 -39.35
N VAL A 65 -6.17 21.49 -40.65
CA VAL A 65 -6.05 20.11 -41.14
C VAL A 65 -4.78 19.50 -40.58
N GLN A 66 -4.93 18.52 -39.70
CA GLN A 66 -3.81 17.78 -39.13
C GLN A 66 -3.44 16.61 -40.03
N ASP A 67 -2.14 16.42 -40.23
CA ASP A 67 -1.66 15.27 -40.97
C ASP A 67 -1.61 14.04 -40.05
N ARG A 68 -2.60 13.17 -40.22
CA ARG A 68 -2.75 11.95 -39.41
C ARG A 68 -1.59 10.96 -39.63
N THR A 69 -0.93 11.01 -40.78
CA THR A 69 0.21 10.12 -41.06
C THR A 69 1.44 10.58 -40.26
N LEU A 70 1.73 11.87 -40.31
CA LEU A 70 2.85 12.49 -39.60
C LEU A 70 2.72 12.34 -38.08
N LEU A 71 1.52 12.55 -37.51
CA LEU A 71 1.27 12.33 -36.09
C LEU A 71 1.46 10.86 -35.68
N LYS A 72 1.08 9.92 -36.54
CA LYS A 72 1.26 8.48 -36.30
C LYS A 72 2.74 8.09 -36.32
N GLU A 73 3.52 8.66 -37.24
CA GLU A 73 4.97 8.46 -37.30
C GLU A 73 5.67 9.06 -36.08
N GLN A 74 5.32 10.30 -35.70
CA GLN A 74 5.84 10.96 -34.50
C GLN A 74 5.52 10.14 -33.23
N LYS A 75 4.29 9.63 -33.08
CA LYS A 75 3.89 8.72 -31.99
C LYS A 75 4.81 7.50 -31.92
N GLN A 76 5.05 6.83 -33.05
CA GLN A 76 5.92 5.64 -33.08
C GLN A 76 7.38 5.95 -32.75
N VAL A 77 7.88 7.13 -33.14
CA VAL A 77 9.22 7.58 -32.77
C VAL A 77 9.28 7.91 -31.28
N ALA A 78 8.31 8.66 -30.76
CA ALA A 78 8.21 9.01 -29.34
C ALA A 78 8.13 7.77 -28.44
N MET A 79 7.30 6.78 -28.78
CA MET A 79 7.19 5.53 -28.03
C MET A 79 8.52 4.76 -28.00
N ARG A 80 9.22 4.66 -29.13
CA ARG A 80 10.54 3.98 -29.18
C ARG A 80 11.60 4.70 -28.35
N ILE A 81 11.59 6.03 -28.37
CA ILE A 81 12.51 6.84 -27.55
C ILE A 81 12.17 6.67 -26.07
N PHE A 82 10.89 6.72 -25.71
CA PHE A 82 10.42 6.48 -24.35
C PHE A 82 10.85 5.12 -23.82
N GLU A 83 10.59 4.02 -24.55
CA GLU A 83 10.96 2.67 -24.13
C GLU A 83 12.48 2.51 -23.91
N ARG A 84 13.31 3.10 -24.77
CA ARG A 84 14.77 3.03 -24.65
C ARG A 84 15.28 3.89 -23.49
N ARG A 85 14.75 5.10 -23.33
CA ARG A 85 15.05 5.96 -22.16
C ARG A 85 14.60 5.31 -20.86
N PHE A 86 13.46 4.62 -20.84
CA PHE A 86 12.98 3.86 -19.69
C PHE A 86 13.91 2.69 -19.33
N LYS A 87 14.52 2.03 -20.33
CA LYS A 87 15.55 0.99 -20.14
C LYS A 87 16.92 1.53 -19.71
N GLY A 88 17.09 2.85 -19.63
CA GLY A 88 18.35 3.49 -19.22
C GLY A 88 19.35 3.70 -20.36
N GLU A 89 18.93 3.58 -21.61
CA GLU A 89 19.77 3.93 -22.76
C GLU A 89 19.80 5.46 -22.93
N GLU A 90 21.00 6.05 -22.82
CA GLU A 90 21.20 7.46 -23.19
C GLU A 90 21.02 7.61 -24.69
N MET A 91 20.11 8.49 -25.08
CA MET A 91 19.83 8.78 -26.49
C MET A 91 19.77 10.28 -26.67
N GLU A 92 20.36 10.76 -27.75
CA GLU A 92 20.26 12.16 -28.12
C GLU A 92 18.79 12.59 -28.27
N PRO A 93 18.43 13.82 -27.84
CA PRO A 93 17.10 14.35 -28.04
C PRO A 93 16.73 14.32 -29.53
N SER A 94 15.47 14.02 -29.81
CA SER A 94 14.95 14.05 -31.18
C SER A 94 15.07 15.47 -31.74
N ALA A 95 15.30 15.61 -33.05
CA ALA A 95 15.32 16.90 -33.74
C ALA A 95 13.98 17.65 -33.64
N ASP A 96 12.89 16.93 -33.32
CA ASP A 96 11.57 17.48 -33.09
C ASP A 96 11.32 17.71 -31.59
N SER A 97 11.14 18.98 -31.18
CA SER A 97 10.90 19.32 -29.76
C SER A 97 9.62 18.68 -29.23
N ARG A 98 8.62 18.47 -30.09
CA ARG A 98 7.32 17.92 -29.70
C ARG A 98 7.44 16.46 -29.26
N ILE A 99 8.37 15.71 -29.87
CA ILE A 99 8.71 14.34 -29.47
C ILE A 99 9.43 14.33 -28.13
N THR A 100 10.39 15.23 -27.95
CA THR A 100 11.17 15.34 -26.71
C THR A 100 10.29 15.73 -25.53
N GLU A 101 9.40 16.72 -25.70
CA GLU A 101 8.43 17.15 -24.69
C GLU A 101 7.48 16.02 -24.27
N ALA A 102 6.94 15.25 -25.22
CA ALA A 102 6.05 14.13 -24.93
C ALA A 102 6.74 13.04 -24.08
N VAL A 103 8.00 12.72 -24.43
CA VAL A 103 8.79 11.70 -23.73
C VAL A 103 9.17 12.18 -22.33
N GLU A 104 9.60 13.44 -22.18
CA GLU A 104 9.91 14.02 -20.86
C GLU A 104 8.68 14.07 -19.96
N ALA A 105 7.54 14.51 -20.48
CA ALA A 105 6.27 14.53 -19.74
C ALA A 105 5.87 13.14 -19.24
N ALA A 106 6.01 12.10 -20.08
CA ALA A 106 5.69 10.72 -19.71
C ALA A 106 6.66 10.17 -18.65
N LEU A 107 7.96 10.47 -18.75
CA LEU A 107 8.96 10.05 -17.76
C LEU A 107 8.74 10.74 -16.41
N ASP A 108 8.38 12.03 -16.41
CA ASP A 108 8.08 12.78 -15.20
C ASP A 108 6.77 12.32 -14.55
N LEU A 109 5.76 11.99 -15.36
CA LEU A 109 4.52 11.36 -14.89
C LEU A 109 4.83 10.05 -14.18
N TYR A 110 5.59 9.15 -14.81
CA TYR A 110 6.00 7.87 -14.23
C TYR A 110 6.69 8.07 -12.87
N LYS A 111 7.73 8.91 -12.82
CA LYS A 111 8.49 9.17 -11.58
C LYS A 111 7.60 9.72 -10.47
N LYS A 112 6.72 10.67 -10.81
CA LYS A 112 5.82 11.31 -9.86
C LYS A 112 4.81 10.32 -9.30
N GLN A 113 4.21 9.50 -10.17
CA GLN A 113 3.19 8.55 -9.79
C GLN A 113 3.78 7.39 -8.96
N THR A 114 4.91 6.83 -9.38
CA THR A 114 5.59 5.75 -8.65
C THR A 114 6.04 6.21 -7.26
N ARG A 115 6.53 7.45 -7.11
CA ARG A 115 6.87 8.01 -5.80
C ARG A 115 5.63 8.17 -4.90
N LYS A 116 4.53 8.65 -5.47
CA LYS A 116 3.26 8.80 -4.76
C LYS A 116 2.74 7.46 -4.27
N ASP A 117 2.79 6.43 -5.11
CA ASP A 117 2.32 5.09 -4.76
C ASP A 117 3.22 4.41 -3.73
N PHE A 118 4.54 4.60 -3.82
CA PHE A 118 5.46 4.18 -2.78
C PHE A 118 5.13 4.80 -1.41
N ASP A 119 4.95 6.12 -1.34
CA ASP A 119 4.64 6.83 -0.11
C ASP A 119 3.27 6.42 0.46
N PHE A 120 2.28 6.18 -0.42
CA PHE A 120 0.97 5.68 -0.04
C PHE A 120 1.06 4.27 0.56
N LEU A 121 1.68 3.32 -0.14
CA LEU A 121 1.82 1.94 0.32
C LEU A 121 2.64 1.83 1.60
N LYS A 122 3.68 2.65 1.76
CA LYS A 122 4.47 2.74 2.99
C LYS A 122 3.57 3.10 4.19
N LYS A 123 2.79 4.19 4.07
CA LYS A 123 1.87 4.62 5.12
C LYS A 123 0.79 3.57 5.40
N GLN A 124 0.22 3.01 4.34
CA GLN A 124 -0.83 2.00 4.45
C GLN A 124 -0.34 0.75 5.17
N THR A 125 0.89 0.31 4.89
CA THR A 125 1.49 -0.86 5.54
C THR A 125 1.59 -0.66 7.06
N VAL A 126 2.03 0.51 7.51
CA VAL A 126 2.13 0.82 8.96
C VAL A 126 0.76 0.76 9.62
N ILE A 127 -0.24 1.39 9.02
CA ILE A 127 -1.62 1.39 9.54
C ILE A 127 -2.17 -0.05 9.61
N GLU A 128 -1.93 -0.86 8.59
CA GLU A 128 -2.38 -2.26 8.58
C GLU A 128 -1.71 -3.10 9.66
N VAL A 129 -0.46 -2.80 10.02
CA VAL A 129 0.25 -3.45 11.13
C VAL A 129 -0.39 -3.07 12.47
N GLU A 130 -0.69 -1.79 12.71
CA GLU A 130 -1.35 -1.32 13.92
C GLU A 130 -2.75 -1.94 14.11
N LYS A 131 -3.48 -2.14 13.02
CA LYS A 131 -4.78 -2.82 13.04
C LYS A 131 -4.69 -4.27 13.52
N ILE A 132 -3.61 -5.00 13.20
CA ILE A 132 -3.46 -6.39 13.66
C ILE A 132 -3.41 -6.43 15.19
N THR A 133 -2.67 -5.52 15.80
CA THR A 133 -2.60 -5.39 17.26
C THR A 133 -3.97 -4.99 17.83
N THR A 134 -4.68 -4.08 17.16
CA THR A 134 -6.04 -3.70 17.56
C THR A 134 -6.99 -4.91 17.55
N TYR A 135 -6.99 -5.71 16.47
CA TYR A 135 -7.84 -6.90 16.37
C TYR A 135 -7.55 -7.92 17.47
N TYR A 136 -6.27 -8.08 17.85
CA TYR A 136 -5.88 -8.96 18.95
C TYR A 136 -6.57 -8.55 20.26
N PHE A 137 -6.48 -7.27 20.63
CA PHE A 137 -7.14 -6.74 21.83
C PHE A 137 -8.67 -6.76 21.72
N SER A 138 -9.24 -6.53 20.53
CA SER A 138 -10.69 -6.63 20.33
C SER A 138 -11.22 -8.04 20.55
N VAL A 139 -10.49 -9.08 20.13
CA VAL A 139 -10.88 -10.48 20.38
C VAL A 139 -10.79 -10.81 21.87
N LEU A 140 -9.79 -10.29 22.58
CA LEU A 140 -9.70 -10.44 24.03
C LEU A 140 -10.85 -9.73 24.77
N SER A 141 -11.19 -8.50 24.37
CA SER A 141 -12.33 -7.75 24.90
C SER A 141 -13.67 -8.47 24.62
N LEU A 142 -13.80 -9.11 23.47
CA LEU A 142 -14.98 -9.92 23.17
C LEU A 142 -15.16 -11.07 24.16
N LEU A 143 -14.08 -11.72 24.62
CA LEU A 143 -14.19 -12.78 25.63
C LEU A 143 -14.71 -12.25 26.98
N GLU A 144 -14.31 -11.05 27.36
CA GLU A 144 -14.80 -10.37 28.57
C GLU A 144 -16.29 -10.01 28.43
N ALA A 145 -16.68 -9.39 27.32
CA ALA A 145 -18.07 -9.03 27.05
C ALA A 145 -18.99 -10.26 27.04
N LEU A 146 -18.53 -11.38 26.47
CA LEU A 146 -19.27 -12.65 26.50
C LEU A 146 -19.42 -13.20 27.92
N ALA A 147 -18.41 -13.03 28.78
CA ALA A 147 -18.49 -13.47 30.18
C ALA A 147 -19.51 -12.63 30.97
N ASP A 148 -19.60 -11.33 30.69
CA ASP A 148 -20.61 -10.45 31.30
C ASP A 148 -22.03 -10.82 30.87
N VAL A 149 -22.23 -11.08 29.57
CA VAL A 149 -23.52 -11.57 29.06
C VAL A 149 -23.89 -12.93 29.69
N ALA A 150 -22.92 -13.84 29.81
CA ALA A 150 -23.12 -15.14 30.44
C ALA A 150 -23.45 -15.04 31.94
N ALA A 151 -22.89 -14.06 32.65
CA ALA A 151 -23.22 -13.80 34.06
C ALA A 151 -24.60 -13.16 34.23
N ALA A 152 -25.03 -12.35 33.26
CA ALA A 152 -26.35 -11.70 33.27
C ALA A 152 -27.50 -12.65 32.90
N ASP A 153 -27.25 -13.69 32.09
CA ASP A 153 -28.27 -14.66 31.70
C ASP A 153 -28.58 -15.66 32.84
N LYS A 154 -29.85 -15.65 33.27
CA LYS A 154 -30.37 -16.52 34.34
C LYS A 154 -31.08 -17.76 33.81
N LYS A 155 -31.28 -17.88 32.49
CA LYS A 155 -32.11 -18.95 31.88
C LYS A 155 -31.34 -20.26 31.66
N VAL A 156 -30.02 -20.20 31.53
CA VAL A 156 -29.16 -21.35 31.21
C VAL A 156 -27.94 -21.36 32.14
N ASN A 157 -27.40 -22.55 32.47
CA ASN A 157 -26.26 -22.68 33.37
C ASN A 157 -24.93 -22.34 32.67
N HIS A 158 -24.53 -21.08 32.69
CA HIS A 158 -23.27 -20.58 32.10
C HIS A 158 -22.13 -20.37 33.12
N LYS A 159 -22.27 -20.90 34.34
CA LYS A 159 -21.31 -20.69 35.45
C LYS A 159 -19.88 -21.11 35.11
N ALA A 160 -19.70 -22.09 34.23
CA ALA A 160 -18.39 -22.56 33.79
C ALA A 160 -17.62 -21.52 32.94
N PHE A 161 -18.34 -20.69 32.19
CA PHE A 161 -17.73 -19.62 31.38
C PHE A 161 -17.61 -18.32 32.16
N ALA A 162 -18.62 -17.99 32.98
CA ALA A 162 -18.61 -16.79 33.82
C ALA A 162 -17.49 -16.78 34.87
N ASN A 163 -17.10 -17.94 35.41
CA ASN A 163 -16.03 -18.09 36.41
C ASN A 163 -14.74 -18.65 35.79
N ASN A 164 -14.47 -18.34 34.52
CA ASN A 164 -13.30 -18.87 33.87
C ASN A 164 -12.04 -18.14 34.36
N TYR A 165 -11.11 -18.89 34.94
CA TYR A 165 -9.83 -18.38 35.45
C TYR A 165 -9.07 -17.50 34.45
N PHE A 166 -9.14 -17.83 33.14
CA PHE A 166 -8.48 -17.03 32.11
C PHE A 166 -9.10 -15.64 31.95
N VAL A 167 -10.43 -15.54 32.03
CA VAL A 167 -11.15 -14.25 31.92
C VAL A 167 -10.88 -13.39 33.16
N ASP A 168 -10.85 -14.00 34.35
CA ASP A 168 -10.51 -13.30 35.58
C ASP A 168 -9.05 -12.82 35.59
N ALA A 169 -8.12 -13.65 35.10
CA ALA A 169 -6.71 -13.28 34.94
C ALA A 169 -6.53 -12.16 33.89
N LEU A 170 -7.31 -12.18 32.81
CA LEU A 170 -7.30 -11.14 31.78
C LEU A 170 -7.77 -9.79 32.35
N ARG A 171 -8.86 -9.79 33.12
CA ARG A 171 -9.39 -8.59 33.82
C ARG A 171 -8.41 -8.01 34.83
N ALA A 172 -7.66 -8.86 35.52
CA ALA A 172 -6.67 -8.45 36.50
C ALA A 172 -5.43 -7.81 35.86
N ASN A 173 -5.21 -8.00 34.56
CA ASN A 173 -4.04 -7.45 33.87
C ASN A 173 -4.22 -5.95 33.57
N GLY A 174 -3.42 -5.12 34.24
CA GLY A 174 -3.45 -3.66 34.09
C GLY A 174 -3.00 -3.16 32.71
N GLU A 175 -2.07 -3.87 32.05
CA GLU A 175 -1.60 -3.49 30.71
C GLU A 175 -2.72 -3.65 29.69
N TYR A 176 -3.37 -4.81 29.69
CA TYR A 176 -4.54 -5.10 28.85
C TYR A 176 -5.62 -4.03 29.00
N LYS A 177 -5.99 -3.70 30.24
CA LYS A 177 -7.01 -2.67 30.51
C LYS A 177 -6.62 -1.29 29.96
N SER A 178 -5.34 -0.94 30.06
CA SER A 178 -4.84 0.33 29.52
C SER A 178 -4.87 0.37 27.99
N MET A 179 -4.56 -0.74 27.32
CA MET A 179 -4.62 -0.84 25.86
C MET A 179 -6.06 -0.82 25.35
N VAL A 180 -6.98 -1.56 25.98
CA VAL A 180 -8.40 -1.59 25.59
C VAL A 180 -9.04 -0.20 25.71
N LEU A 181 -8.74 0.54 26.78
CA LEU A 181 -9.21 1.92 26.96
C LEU A 181 -8.68 2.88 25.89
N LYS A 182 -7.39 2.75 25.52
CA LYS A 182 -6.79 3.55 24.43
C LYS A 182 -7.40 3.25 23.06
N LEU A 183 -7.82 2.01 22.85
CA LEU A 183 -8.40 1.54 21.59
C LEU A 183 -9.91 1.84 21.48
N GLY A 184 -10.54 2.42 22.52
CA GLY A 184 -11.97 2.75 22.52
C GLY A 184 -12.88 1.52 22.50
N ALA A 185 -12.36 0.35 22.88
CA ALA A 185 -13.07 -0.93 22.88
C ALA A 185 -13.63 -1.30 24.27
N GLY A 186 -14.11 -0.30 25.00
CA GLY A 186 -14.80 -0.43 26.29
C GLY A 186 -16.29 -0.16 26.17
#